data_AF-M1C4T8-F1
#
_entry.id   AF-M1C4T8-F1
#
_cell.length_a   1.000
_cell.length_b   1.000
_cell.length_c   1.000
_cell.angle_alpha   90.00
_cell.angle_beta   90.00
_cell.angle_gamma   90.00
#
_symmetry.space_group_name_H-M   'P 1'
#
loop_
_entity.id
_entity.type
_entity.pdbx_description
1 polymer ?
#
loop_
_entity_poly.entity_id
_entity_poly.type
_entity_poly.pdbx_seq_one_letter_code
_entity_poly.pdbx_strand_id
1 'polypeptide(L)'
;MEDVAEGFLNELIRRSLVQVVDTFWERVTECRVHDLLHDLAIQKALEVNFFDIYDPRSHSISSLCIRHVIHSQGKRYFSLDLSNLKLRSIMFFDPDFCNVFQHIDVFRHIYVLHLNIKEVGYIPYAIGSLYQLKFLRFRGIHDLPSSIGNLKNLQTLVFDPVRYTFQLPSETVDLINLRHLVARYSEPLAHISKLTSLQVLERVCCDQWKDVDPVDLVNLRELSMLDIRKSYSLNNISSLENLSTLTLFCRGDESFPSLEFVNCCEKLQKLWLRGRIEKLPHLFPNSITIMVLQNSGLTEDPMPILGMLPNLRNLDLFRAYEGKEIMCSDSSFNQLEFLILYGLENLERWDLVTSAMPLIKGLGVDDCPNLKEIPERMKDVELLKRNYNKW
;
A
#
# COMPACT_ATOMS: atom_id res chain seq x y z
N MET A 1 -7.12 -13.85 -1.74
CA MET A 1 -6.39 -14.08 -3.01
C MET A 1 -4.94 -13.67 -2.82
N GLU A 2 -4.75 -12.57 -2.11
CA GLU A 2 -3.54 -11.95 -1.61
C GLU A 2 -2.69 -12.95 -0.81
N ASP A 3 -3.27 -13.64 0.19
CA ASP A 3 -2.55 -14.65 0.99
C ASP A 3 -2.01 -15.81 0.12
N VAL A 4 -2.76 -16.19 -0.93
CA VAL A 4 -2.35 -17.24 -1.88
C VAL A 4 -1.20 -16.72 -2.76
N ALA A 5 -1.27 -15.46 -3.19
CA ALA A 5 -0.21 -14.81 -3.98
C ALA A 5 1.08 -14.67 -3.16
N GLU A 6 0.99 -14.29 -1.88
CA GLU A 6 2.11 -14.24 -0.94
C GLU A 6 2.70 -15.64 -0.72
N GLY A 7 1.85 -16.68 -0.63
CA GLY A 7 2.28 -18.08 -0.61
C GLY A 7 3.13 -18.48 -1.82
N PHE A 8 2.71 -18.12 -3.03
CA PHE A 8 3.50 -18.38 -4.25
C PHE A 8 4.82 -17.59 -4.27
N LEU A 9 4.83 -16.33 -3.84
CA LEU A 9 6.06 -15.55 -3.75
C LEU A 9 7.06 -16.20 -2.77
N ASN A 10 6.58 -16.61 -1.60
CA ASN A 10 7.40 -17.31 -0.60
C ASN A 10 7.94 -18.64 -1.13
N GLU A 11 7.18 -19.35 -1.96
CA GLU A 11 7.66 -20.55 -2.63
C GLU A 11 8.79 -20.25 -3.64
N LEU A 12 8.66 -19.19 -4.44
CA LEU A 12 9.70 -18.76 -5.37
C LEU A 12 10.99 -18.36 -4.64
N ILE A 13 10.87 -17.69 -3.50
CA ILE A 13 12.00 -17.33 -2.63
C ILE A 13 12.69 -18.58 -2.06
N ARG A 14 11.92 -19.53 -1.52
CA ARG A 14 12.46 -20.79 -0.98
C ARG A 14 13.21 -21.61 -2.03
N ARG A 15 12.76 -21.54 -3.28
CA ARG A 15 13.43 -22.19 -4.43
C ARG A 15 14.61 -21.40 -4.98
N SER A 16 14.98 -20.27 -4.37
CA SER A 16 16.03 -19.35 -4.81
C SER A 16 15.81 -18.81 -6.23
N LEU A 17 14.56 -18.80 -6.71
CA LEU A 17 14.20 -18.23 -8.03
C LEU A 17 14.01 -16.72 -7.96
N VAL A 18 13.63 -16.23 -6.78
CA VAL A 18 13.47 -14.82 -6.45
C VAL A 18 14.32 -14.53 -5.22
N GLN A 19 15.07 -13.45 -5.24
CA GLN A 19 15.94 -13.00 -4.15
C GLN A 19 15.25 -11.86 -3.40
N VAL A 20 15.26 -11.95 -2.08
CA VAL A 20 14.78 -10.85 -1.22
C VAL A 20 15.83 -9.74 -1.23
N VAL A 21 15.40 -8.52 -1.53
CA VAL A 21 16.24 -7.32 -1.52
C VAL A 21 16.04 -6.55 -0.22
N ASP A 22 14.79 -6.44 0.18
CA ASP A 22 14.41 -5.70 1.38
C ASP A 22 13.25 -6.37 2.10
N THR A 23 13.27 -6.23 3.42
CA THR A 23 12.23 -6.72 4.31
C THR A 23 11.90 -5.65 5.32
N PHE A 24 10.62 -5.53 5.64
CA PHE A 24 10.17 -4.74 6.78
C PHE A 24 9.50 -5.67 7.80
N TRP A 25 10.14 -5.84 8.96
CA TRP A 25 9.74 -6.81 9.99
C TRP A 25 9.45 -8.20 9.44
N GLU A 26 10.47 -8.79 8.81
CA GLU A 26 10.43 -10.11 8.16
C GLU A 26 9.43 -10.23 6.97
N ARG A 27 8.65 -9.19 6.67
CA ARG A 27 7.78 -9.17 5.49
C ARG A 27 8.56 -8.64 4.30
N VAL A 28 8.53 -9.39 3.20
CA VAL A 28 9.20 -9.01 1.96
C VAL A 28 8.56 -7.75 1.37
N THR A 29 9.33 -6.69 1.25
CA THR A 29 8.90 -5.42 0.65
C THR A 29 9.52 -5.21 -0.74
N GLU A 30 10.68 -5.81 -0.99
CA GLU A 30 11.33 -5.78 -2.29
C GLU A 30 11.99 -7.12 -2.59
N CYS A 31 11.85 -7.54 -3.83
CA CYS A 31 12.52 -8.71 -4.35
C CYS A 31 13.07 -8.45 -5.75
N ARG A 32 14.02 -9.28 -6.18
CA ARG A 32 14.63 -9.23 -7.51
C ARG A 32 14.83 -10.63 -8.06
N VAL A 33 14.96 -10.74 -9.37
CA VAL A 33 15.35 -11.98 -10.05
C VAL A 33 16.80 -11.84 -10.50
N HIS A 34 17.59 -12.89 -10.37
CA HIS A 34 18.97 -12.91 -10.85
C HIS A 34 19.01 -12.92 -12.39
N ASP A 35 19.95 -12.20 -13.02
CA ASP A 35 20.00 -12.02 -14.48
C ASP A 35 19.96 -13.33 -15.26
N LEU A 36 20.76 -14.34 -14.89
CA LEU A 36 20.71 -15.66 -15.54
C LEU A 36 19.35 -16.37 -15.44
N LEU A 37 18.63 -16.22 -14.32
CA LEU A 37 17.28 -16.78 -14.15
C LEU A 37 16.25 -15.97 -14.95
N HIS A 38 16.44 -14.67 -15.04
CA HIS A 38 15.63 -13.79 -15.86
C HIS A 38 15.78 -14.15 -17.35
N ASP A 39 17.01 -14.35 -17.84
CA ASP A 39 17.27 -14.78 -19.22
C ASP A 39 16.66 -16.16 -19.52
N LEU A 40 16.82 -17.11 -18.58
CA LEU A 40 16.17 -18.41 -18.68
C LEU A 40 14.64 -18.30 -18.69
N ALA A 41 14.07 -17.43 -17.86
CA ALA A 41 12.63 -17.21 -17.80
C ALA A 41 12.10 -16.61 -19.11
N ILE A 42 12.82 -15.65 -19.71
CA ILE A 42 12.49 -15.11 -21.03
C ILE A 42 12.53 -16.21 -22.09
N GLN A 43 13.61 -17.00 -22.12
CA GLN A 43 13.74 -18.10 -23.09
C GLN A 43 12.57 -19.09 -22.96
N LYS A 44 12.26 -19.54 -21.73
CA LYS A 44 11.16 -20.47 -21.47
C LYS A 44 9.81 -19.87 -21.82
N ALA A 45 9.59 -18.58 -21.53
CA ALA A 45 8.35 -17.90 -21.89
C ALA A 45 8.15 -17.82 -23.40
N LEU A 46 9.21 -17.61 -24.18
CA LEU A 46 9.17 -17.63 -25.64
C LEU A 46 8.92 -19.04 -26.19
N GLU A 47 9.59 -20.07 -25.65
CA GLU A 47 9.38 -21.48 -26.04
C GLU A 47 7.91 -21.92 -25.92
N VAL A 48 7.19 -21.42 -24.91
CA VAL A 48 5.78 -21.76 -24.67
C VAL A 48 4.79 -20.69 -25.15
N ASN A 49 5.25 -19.66 -25.89
CA ASN A 49 4.44 -18.53 -26.36
C ASN A 49 3.63 -17.85 -25.22
N PHE A 50 4.21 -17.74 -24.03
CA PHE A 50 3.54 -17.18 -22.86
C PHE A 50 3.58 -15.65 -22.82
N PHE A 51 4.69 -15.07 -23.29
CA PHE A 51 4.97 -13.65 -23.16
C PHE A 51 6.02 -13.20 -24.20
N ASP A 52 5.85 -12.00 -24.75
CA ASP A 52 6.77 -11.36 -25.70
C ASP A 52 7.22 -9.98 -25.19
N ILE A 53 8.52 -9.68 -25.34
CA ILE A 53 9.09 -8.36 -25.04
C ILE A 53 9.32 -7.67 -26.38
N TYR A 54 8.62 -6.56 -26.60
CA TYR A 54 8.78 -5.79 -27.83
C TYR A 54 10.19 -5.21 -27.92
N ASP A 55 10.95 -5.66 -28.93
CA ASP A 55 12.22 -5.06 -29.32
C ASP A 55 11.97 -4.11 -30.51
N PRO A 56 12.19 -2.79 -30.35
CA PRO A 56 12.01 -1.84 -31.45
C PRO A 56 12.96 -2.03 -32.65
N ARG A 57 14.00 -2.87 -32.50
CA ARG A 57 14.92 -3.26 -33.57
C ARG A 57 14.37 -4.41 -34.40
N SER A 58 13.54 -5.28 -33.80
CA SER A 58 12.81 -6.30 -34.53
C SER A 58 11.55 -5.66 -35.14
N HIS A 59 11.32 -5.90 -36.44
CA HIS A 59 10.13 -5.39 -37.13
C HIS A 59 8.97 -6.39 -37.03
N SER A 60 8.94 -7.19 -35.97
CA SER A 60 7.99 -8.29 -35.81
C SER A 60 7.70 -8.56 -34.34
N ILE A 61 6.48 -9.02 -34.08
CA ILE A 61 6.01 -9.51 -32.77
C ILE A 61 5.50 -10.93 -32.94
N SER A 62 5.56 -11.74 -31.89
CA SER A 62 4.95 -13.07 -31.91
C SER A 62 3.43 -12.96 -31.85
N SER A 63 2.74 -13.40 -32.90
CA SER A 63 1.27 -13.46 -32.89
C SER A 63 0.72 -14.58 -32.01
N LEU A 64 1.58 -15.49 -31.53
CA LEU A 64 1.20 -16.61 -30.66
C LEU A 64 1.22 -16.21 -29.18
N CYS A 65 2.00 -15.19 -28.82
CA CYS A 65 2.10 -14.74 -27.44
C CYS A 65 0.83 -14.05 -26.97
N ILE A 66 0.39 -14.42 -25.77
CA ILE A 66 -0.83 -13.87 -25.15
C ILE A 66 -0.56 -12.67 -24.24
N ARG A 67 0.70 -12.27 -24.05
CA ARG A 67 1.08 -11.14 -23.20
C ARG A 67 2.23 -10.38 -23.81
N HIS A 68 2.11 -9.06 -23.90
CA HIS A 68 3.16 -8.21 -24.43
C HIS A 68 3.65 -7.22 -23.40
N VAL A 69 4.96 -6.94 -23.43
CA VAL A 69 5.57 -5.82 -22.72
C VAL A 69 6.32 -4.90 -23.64
N ILE A 70 6.08 -3.60 -23.46
CA ILE A 70 6.60 -2.54 -24.28
C ILE A 70 7.32 -1.56 -23.37
N HIS A 71 8.66 -1.47 -23.49
CA HIS A 71 9.46 -0.55 -22.69
C HIS A 71 9.69 0.82 -23.36
N SER A 72 9.60 0.89 -24.68
CA SER A 72 9.81 2.12 -25.44
C SER A 72 9.27 1.98 -26.86
N GLN A 73 9.23 3.09 -27.61
CA GLN A 73 8.86 3.13 -29.02
C GLN A 73 7.44 2.62 -29.28
N GLY A 74 6.50 2.97 -28.41
CA GLY A 74 5.08 2.65 -28.52
C GLY A 74 4.47 2.92 -29.88
N LYS A 75 4.83 4.06 -30.48
CA LYS A 75 4.38 4.44 -31.82
C LYS A 75 4.77 3.40 -32.88
N ARG A 76 5.96 2.80 -32.77
CA ARG A 76 6.40 1.73 -33.69
C ARG A 76 5.66 0.43 -33.41
N TYR A 77 5.48 0.05 -32.15
CA TYR A 77 4.69 -1.12 -31.78
C TYR A 77 3.27 -1.06 -32.39
N PHE A 78 2.60 0.08 -32.24
CA PHE A 78 1.26 0.28 -32.78
C PHE A 78 1.19 0.48 -34.31
N SER A 79 2.34 0.61 -34.98
CA SER A 79 2.40 0.59 -36.46
C SER A 79 2.43 -0.82 -37.05
N LEU A 80 2.62 -1.85 -36.22
CA LEU A 80 2.57 -3.25 -36.64
C LEU A 80 1.12 -3.69 -36.90
N ASP A 81 0.96 -4.82 -37.60
CA ASP A 81 -0.35 -5.47 -37.72
C ASP A 81 -0.70 -6.20 -36.41
N LEU A 82 -1.60 -5.60 -35.63
CA LEU A 82 -2.08 -6.12 -34.35
C LEU A 82 -3.43 -6.84 -34.47
N SER A 83 -4.00 -6.96 -35.67
CA SER A 83 -5.39 -7.40 -35.88
C SER A 83 -5.66 -8.84 -35.45
N ASN A 84 -4.65 -9.72 -35.50
CA ASN A 84 -4.78 -11.14 -35.19
C ASN A 84 -4.36 -11.52 -33.76
N LEU A 85 -3.99 -10.53 -32.93
CA LEU A 85 -3.48 -10.81 -31.60
C LEU A 85 -4.59 -11.18 -30.62
N LYS A 86 -4.35 -12.22 -29.81
CA LYS A 86 -5.28 -12.66 -28.75
C LYS A 86 -4.72 -12.31 -27.37
N LEU A 87 -4.36 -11.04 -27.19
CA LEU A 87 -3.72 -10.58 -25.96
C LEU A 87 -4.64 -10.64 -24.76
N ARG A 88 -4.08 -11.16 -23.67
CA ARG A 88 -4.67 -11.24 -22.34
C ARG A 88 -4.04 -10.24 -21.37
N SER A 89 -2.82 -9.78 -21.65
CA SER A 89 -2.14 -8.77 -20.85
C SER A 89 -1.27 -7.86 -21.70
N ILE A 90 -1.31 -6.57 -21.42
CA ILE A 90 -0.36 -5.59 -21.96
C ILE A 90 0.20 -4.79 -20.79
N MET A 91 1.53 -4.74 -20.70
CA MET A 91 2.20 -3.76 -19.83
C MET A 91 3.06 -2.84 -20.66
N PHE A 92 2.90 -1.55 -20.41
CA PHE A 92 3.40 -0.50 -21.26
C PHE A 92 4.16 0.50 -20.38
N PHE A 93 5.46 0.61 -20.60
CA PHE A 93 6.40 1.39 -19.80
C PHE A 93 7.11 2.45 -20.67
N ASP A 94 6.45 2.94 -21.71
CA ASP A 94 6.96 4.02 -22.54
C ASP A 94 6.37 5.37 -22.10
N PRO A 95 7.06 6.13 -21.24
CA PRO A 95 6.55 7.36 -20.66
C PRO A 95 6.15 8.43 -21.68
N ASP A 96 6.72 8.40 -22.87
CA ASP A 96 6.60 9.48 -23.87
C ASP A 96 5.51 9.18 -24.92
N PHE A 97 4.81 8.04 -24.81
CA PHE A 97 3.76 7.66 -25.75
C PHE A 97 2.35 7.86 -25.16
N CYS A 98 1.62 8.83 -25.71
CA CYS A 98 0.29 9.25 -25.21
C CYS A 98 -0.92 8.65 -25.95
N ASN A 99 -0.72 7.96 -27.09
CA ASN A 99 -1.81 7.56 -28.00
C ASN A 99 -2.27 6.09 -27.85
N VAL A 100 -2.04 5.47 -26.69
CA VAL A 100 -2.36 4.04 -26.44
C VAL A 100 -3.81 3.69 -26.78
N PHE A 101 -4.75 4.57 -26.43
CA PHE A 101 -6.18 4.28 -26.60
C PHE A 101 -6.72 4.46 -28.01
N GLN A 102 -5.95 4.99 -28.97
CA GLN A 102 -6.35 4.96 -30.38
C GLN A 102 -6.42 3.52 -30.91
N HIS A 103 -5.77 2.58 -30.22
CA HIS A 103 -5.67 1.16 -30.59
C HIS A 103 -6.47 0.26 -29.65
N ILE A 104 -7.53 0.81 -29.03
CA ILE A 104 -8.32 0.09 -28.03
C ILE A 104 -8.94 -1.22 -28.53
N ASP A 105 -9.15 -1.35 -29.84
CA ASP A 105 -9.63 -2.57 -30.47
C ASP A 105 -8.69 -3.77 -30.25
N VAL A 106 -7.39 -3.52 -30.09
CA VAL A 106 -6.38 -4.54 -29.74
C VAL A 106 -6.61 -5.09 -28.32
N PHE A 107 -7.31 -4.34 -27.47
CA PHE A 107 -7.45 -4.64 -26.05
C PHE A 107 -8.70 -5.44 -25.68
N ARG A 108 -9.58 -5.76 -26.65
CA ARG A 108 -10.92 -6.33 -26.39
C ARG A 108 -10.95 -7.59 -25.53
N HIS A 109 -9.86 -8.36 -25.48
CA HIS A 109 -9.76 -9.62 -24.72
C HIS A 109 -8.76 -9.57 -23.55
N ILE A 110 -8.33 -8.38 -23.16
CA ILE A 110 -7.32 -8.18 -22.12
C ILE A 110 -7.95 -8.28 -20.73
N TYR A 111 -7.25 -8.99 -19.83
CA TYR A 111 -7.54 -9.06 -18.40
C TYR A 111 -6.67 -8.08 -17.60
N VAL A 112 -5.47 -7.75 -18.08
CA VAL A 112 -4.49 -6.90 -17.39
C VAL A 112 -4.00 -5.81 -18.33
N LEU A 113 -4.31 -4.55 -18.00
CA LEU A 113 -3.77 -3.38 -18.69
C LEU A 113 -2.99 -2.54 -17.69
N HIS A 114 -1.67 -2.46 -17.87
CA HIS A 114 -0.77 -1.66 -17.05
C HIS A 114 -0.13 -0.61 -17.95
N LEU A 115 -0.47 0.67 -17.76
CA LEU A 115 0.21 1.76 -18.44
C LEU A 115 0.96 2.63 -17.43
N ASN A 116 2.28 2.63 -17.53
CA ASN A 116 3.18 3.55 -16.85
C ASN A 116 3.66 4.60 -17.86
N ILE A 117 2.79 5.58 -18.10
CA ILE A 117 3.00 6.66 -19.06
C ILE A 117 2.94 8.01 -18.34
N LYS A 118 3.73 9.02 -18.76
CA LYS A 118 3.89 10.26 -17.97
C LYS A 118 2.59 11.04 -17.88
N GLU A 119 1.91 11.18 -19.01
CA GLU A 119 0.62 11.85 -19.12
C GLU A 119 -0.20 11.15 -20.22
N VAL A 120 -1.34 10.59 -19.83
CA VAL A 120 -2.41 10.42 -20.81
C VAL A 120 -3.22 11.69 -20.78
N GLY A 121 -3.63 12.16 -21.95
CA GLY A 121 -4.81 12.99 -22.00
C GLY A 121 -6.05 12.22 -21.52
N TYR A 122 -7.19 12.51 -22.12
CA TYR A 122 -8.45 11.88 -21.77
C TYR A 122 -8.47 10.37 -22.09
N ILE A 123 -8.94 9.52 -21.15
CA ILE A 123 -9.29 8.12 -21.46
C ILE A 123 -10.59 8.13 -22.26
N PRO A 124 -10.62 7.58 -23.49
CA PRO A 124 -11.83 7.60 -24.30
C PRO A 124 -12.92 6.69 -23.72
N TYR A 125 -14.18 7.01 -23.99
CA TYR A 125 -15.34 6.20 -23.64
C TYR A 125 -15.23 4.73 -24.07
N ALA A 126 -14.44 4.43 -25.11
CA ALA A 126 -14.20 3.07 -25.55
C ALA A 126 -13.54 2.17 -24.47
N ILE A 127 -12.98 2.72 -23.38
CA ILE A 127 -12.47 1.92 -22.24
C ILE A 127 -13.53 0.95 -21.71
N GLY A 128 -14.80 1.34 -21.70
CA GLY A 128 -15.91 0.50 -21.27
C GLY A 128 -16.17 -0.72 -22.15
N SER A 129 -15.55 -0.80 -23.33
CA SER A 129 -15.59 -1.99 -24.19
C SER A 129 -14.67 -3.13 -23.71
N LEU A 130 -13.78 -2.88 -22.74
CA LEU A 130 -12.82 -3.86 -22.24
C LEU A 130 -13.45 -4.75 -21.14
N TYR A 131 -14.60 -5.35 -21.41
CA TYR A 131 -15.43 -6.04 -20.41
C TYR A 131 -14.75 -7.21 -19.68
N GLN A 132 -13.65 -7.76 -20.21
CA GLN A 132 -12.88 -8.84 -19.57
C GLN A 132 -11.82 -8.33 -18.57
N LEU A 133 -11.60 -7.02 -18.53
CA LEU A 133 -10.53 -6.42 -17.74
C LEU A 133 -10.74 -6.69 -16.25
N LYS A 134 -9.69 -7.16 -15.58
CA LYS A 134 -9.64 -7.43 -14.14
C LYS A 134 -8.67 -6.51 -13.41
N PHE A 135 -7.60 -6.10 -14.08
CA PHE A 135 -6.60 -5.21 -13.53
C PHE A 135 -6.38 -4.03 -14.47
N LEU A 136 -6.46 -2.83 -13.90
CA LEU A 136 -6.24 -1.59 -14.59
C LEU A 136 -5.34 -0.68 -13.76
N ARG A 137 -4.15 -0.39 -14.29
CA ARG A 137 -3.24 0.59 -13.70
C ARG A 137 -2.89 1.67 -14.70
N PHE A 138 -2.97 2.91 -14.25
CA PHE A 138 -2.51 4.07 -15.01
C PHE A 138 -1.70 5.03 -14.14
N ARG A 139 -0.84 5.80 -14.80
CA ARG A 139 -0.13 6.95 -14.24
C ARG A 139 -0.46 8.18 -15.08
N GLY A 140 -0.66 9.33 -14.42
CA GLY A 140 -0.78 10.63 -15.10
C GLY A 140 -2.07 10.86 -15.89
N ILE A 141 -3.23 10.49 -15.35
CA ILE A 141 -4.55 10.70 -15.97
C ILE A 141 -5.43 11.58 -15.08
N HIS A 142 -6.21 12.46 -15.67
CA HIS A 142 -7.09 13.40 -14.96
C HIS A 142 -8.48 12.82 -14.67
N ASP A 143 -9.17 12.28 -15.68
CA ASP A 143 -10.57 11.86 -15.57
C ASP A 143 -10.82 10.45 -16.14
N LEU A 144 -11.73 9.70 -15.52
CA LEU A 144 -12.32 8.50 -16.12
C LEU A 144 -13.65 8.84 -16.82
N PRO A 145 -13.90 8.28 -18.02
CA PRO A 145 -15.22 8.36 -18.64
C PRO A 145 -16.23 7.54 -17.83
N SER A 146 -17.50 7.92 -17.89
CA SER A 146 -18.61 7.16 -17.26
C SER A 146 -18.69 5.71 -17.72
N SER A 147 -18.19 5.40 -18.93
CA SER A 147 -18.15 4.03 -19.43
C SER A 147 -17.25 3.09 -18.62
N ILE A 148 -16.46 3.60 -17.66
CA ILE A 148 -15.76 2.75 -16.70
C ILE A 148 -16.71 1.81 -15.96
N GLY A 149 -17.95 2.22 -15.67
CA GLY A 149 -18.96 1.38 -15.01
C GLY A 149 -19.33 0.10 -15.79
N ASN A 150 -19.01 0.05 -17.09
CA ASN A 150 -19.20 -1.16 -17.89
C ASN A 150 -18.20 -2.28 -17.54
N LEU A 151 -17.09 -1.96 -16.85
CA LEU A 151 -16.03 -2.91 -16.51
C LEU A 151 -16.38 -3.74 -15.28
N LYS A 152 -17.51 -4.46 -15.33
CA LYS A 152 -18.04 -5.23 -14.19
C LYS A 152 -17.12 -6.33 -13.68
N ASN A 153 -16.14 -6.78 -14.47
CA ASN A 153 -15.14 -7.78 -14.07
C ASN A 153 -13.89 -7.17 -13.42
N LEU A 154 -13.79 -5.83 -13.35
CA LEU A 154 -12.64 -5.14 -12.81
C LEU A 154 -12.51 -5.42 -11.31
N GLN A 155 -11.33 -5.86 -10.89
CA GLN A 155 -11.02 -6.22 -9.50
C GLN A 155 -10.03 -5.24 -8.88
N THR A 156 -9.11 -4.70 -9.68
CA THR A 156 -8.09 -3.77 -9.22
C THR A 156 -8.03 -2.57 -10.15
N LEU A 157 -8.17 -1.39 -9.56
CA LEU A 157 -8.07 -0.10 -10.22
C LEU A 157 -7.05 0.76 -9.47
N VAL A 158 -5.89 0.98 -10.08
CA VAL A 158 -4.81 1.77 -9.49
C VAL A 158 -4.50 2.97 -10.36
N PHE A 159 -4.60 4.15 -9.75
CA PHE A 159 -4.16 5.40 -10.31
C PHE A 159 -2.97 5.91 -9.51
N ASP A 160 -1.86 6.14 -10.19
CA ASP A 160 -0.67 6.72 -9.60
C ASP A 160 -0.60 8.22 -9.92
N PRO A 161 -1.07 9.09 -9.00
CA PRO A 161 -1.11 10.52 -9.22
C PRO A 161 0.30 11.08 -9.07
N VAL A 162 0.87 11.59 -10.16
CA VAL A 162 2.13 12.35 -10.08
C VAL A 162 1.89 13.76 -9.56
N ARG A 163 0.76 14.39 -9.93
CA ARG A 163 0.42 15.78 -9.57
C ARG A 163 -1.08 16.10 -9.45
N TYR A 164 -1.97 15.15 -9.72
CA TYR A 164 -3.40 15.43 -9.89
C TYR A 164 -4.27 14.58 -8.98
N THR A 165 -5.38 15.16 -8.54
CA THR A 165 -6.50 14.44 -7.94
C THR A 165 -7.42 13.92 -9.04
N PHE A 166 -8.17 12.88 -8.70
CA PHE A 166 -8.87 12.01 -9.64
C PHE A 166 -10.37 12.04 -9.35
N GLN A 167 -11.18 12.37 -10.35
CA GLN A 167 -12.64 12.36 -10.21
C GLN A 167 -13.19 10.98 -10.59
N LEU A 168 -13.87 10.31 -9.65
CA LEU A 168 -14.62 9.10 -9.95
C LEU A 168 -15.98 9.48 -10.56
N PRO A 169 -16.31 8.99 -11.78
CA PRO A 169 -17.65 9.15 -12.31
C PRO A 169 -18.67 8.40 -11.46
N SER A 170 -19.94 8.83 -11.49
CA SER A 170 -21.04 8.21 -10.74
C SER A 170 -21.19 6.72 -11.02
N GLU A 171 -20.88 6.28 -12.24
CA GLU A 171 -20.97 4.93 -12.75
C GLU A 171 -19.88 4.00 -12.18
N THR A 172 -18.91 4.53 -11.44
CA THR A 172 -17.94 3.72 -10.69
C THR A 172 -18.66 2.72 -9.77
N VAL A 173 -19.85 3.06 -9.27
CA VAL A 173 -20.67 2.19 -8.41
C VAL A 173 -21.07 0.87 -9.09
N ASP A 174 -21.01 0.81 -10.42
CA ASP A 174 -21.34 -0.39 -11.20
C ASP A 174 -20.17 -1.39 -11.29
N LEU A 175 -19.00 -1.04 -10.74
CA LEU A 175 -17.83 -1.91 -10.63
C LEU A 175 -18.00 -2.94 -9.50
N ILE A 176 -19.04 -3.77 -9.60
CA ILE A 176 -19.50 -4.69 -8.55
C ILE A 176 -18.46 -5.71 -8.05
N ASN A 177 -17.43 -6.00 -8.85
CA ASN A 177 -16.34 -6.93 -8.48
C ASN A 177 -15.06 -6.21 -8.03
N LEU A 178 -15.08 -4.88 -7.91
CA LEU A 178 -13.90 -4.10 -7.52
C LEU A 178 -13.54 -4.40 -6.08
N ARG A 179 -12.26 -4.75 -5.86
CA ARG A 179 -11.69 -5.12 -4.57
C ARG A 179 -10.61 -4.14 -4.13
N HIS A 180 -9.85 -3.61 -5.08
CA HIS A 180 -8.72 -2.71 -4.81
C HIS A 180 -8.92 -1.41 -5.56
N LEU A 181 -9.04 -0.31 -4.83
CA LEU A 181 -9.11 1.03 -5.39
C LEU A 181 -8.06 1.92 -4.74
N VAL A 182 -7.06 2.31 -5.52
CA VAL A 182 -5.94 3.14 -5.06
C VAL A 182 -5.84 4.36 -5.96
N ALA A 183 -6.24 5.54 -5.46
CA ALA A 183 -6.18 6.79 -6.21
C ALA A 183 -6.18 7.99 -5.23
N ARG A 184 -5.74 9.18 -5.68
CA ARG A 184 -6.01 10.41 -4.92
C ARG A 184 -7.26 11.06 -5.48
N TYR A 185 -8.28 11.27 -4.66
CA TYR A 185 -9.60 11.71 -5.13
C TYR A 185 -9.74 13.24 -5.11
N SER A 186 -10.50 13.80 -6.05
CA SER A 186 -10.85 15.23 -6.04
C SER A 186 -12.17 15.50 -5.33
N GLU A 187 -13.17 14.64 -5.57
CA GLU A 187 -14.56 14.85 -5.15
C GLU A 187 -15.01 13.89 -4.03
N PRO A 188 -16.07 14.24 -3.27
CA PRO A 188 -16.67 13.36 -2.27
C PRO A 188 -17.05 11.98 -2.78
N LEU A 189 -16.75 10.95 -1.98
CA LEU A 189 -16.96 9.54 -2.31
C LEU A 189 -18.31 9.02 -1.81
N ALA A 190 -19.36 9.83 -1.86
CA ALA A 190 -20.67 9.54 -1.24
C ALA A 190 -21.33 8.22 -1.67
N HIS A 191 -20.90 7.60 -2.77
CA HIS A 191 -21.43 6.33 -3.26
C HIS A 191 -20.46 5.16 -3.20
N ILE A 192 -19.28 5.34 -2.57
CA ILE A 192 -18.27 4.28 -2.47
C ILE A 192 -18.79 3.07 -1.68
N SER A 193 -19.70 3.28 -0.74
CA SER A 193 -20.35 2.22 0.05
C SER A 193 -21.13 1.21 -0.78
N LYS A 194 -21.54 1.57 -2.01
CA LYS A 194 -22.16 0.63 -2.96
C LYS A 194 -21.19 -0.42 -3.49
N LEU A 195 -19.88 -0.20 -3.38
CA LEU A 195 -18.85 -1.16 -3.78
C LEU A 195 -18.62 -2.20 -2.67
N THR A 196 -19.61 -3.05 -2.45
CA THR A 196 -19.60 -4.02 -1.33
C THR A 196 -18.50 -5.09 -1.43
N SER A 197 -17.91 -5.29 -2.61
CA SER A 197 -16.75 -6.17 -2.83
C SER A 197 -15.40 -5.53 -2.45
N LEU A 198 -15.38 -4.23 -2.11
CA LEU A 198 -14.15 -3.48 -1.87
C LEU A 198 -13.43 -3.99 -0.62
N GLN A 199 -12.13 -4.21 -0.74
CA GLN A 199 -11.25 -4.76 0.28
C GLN A 199 -10.12 -3.80 0.66
N VAL A 200 -9.64 -3.02 -0.31
CA VAL A 200 -8.58 -2.03 -0.15
C VAL A 200 -9.04 -0.70 -0.74
N LEU A 201 -8.99 0.33 0.09
CA LEU A 201 -9.24 1.72 -0.29
C LEU A 201 -8.12 2.61 0.24
N GLU A 202 -7.37 3.24 -0.65
CA GLU A 202 -6.20 4.03 -0.25
C GLU A 202 -6.26 5.47 -0.74
N ARG A 203 -5.54 6.35 -0.01
CA ARG A 203 -5.28 7.75 -0.36
C ARG A 203 -6.53 8.65 -0.37
N VAL A 204 -7.47 8.38 0.54
CA VAL A 204 -8.70 9.16 0.72
C VAL A 204 -8.46 10.35 1.66
N CYS A 205 -8.74 11.59 1.27
CA CYS A 205 -8.70 12.70 2.24
C CYS A 205 -10.04 12.83 2.99
N CYS A 206 -10.01 13.48 4.16
CA CYS A 206 -11.20 13.67 4.99
C CYS A 206 -12.36 14.38 4.26
N ASP A 207 -12.06 15.33 3.37
CA ASP A 207 -13.06 16.03 2.56
C ASP A 207 -13.79 15.08 1.59
N GLN A 208 -13.15 13.96 1.20
CA GLN A 208 -13.76 12.95 0.36
C GLN A 208 -14.51 11.87 1.15
N TRP A 209 -14.14 11.62 2.40
CA TRP A 209 -14.78 10.62 3.26
C TRP A 209 -15.96 11.17 4.09
N LYS A 210 -16.11 12.50 4.20
CA LYS A 210 -17.08 13.17 5.08
C LYS A 210 -18.55 12.72 4.93
N ASP A 211 -18.97 12.36 3.72
CA ASP A 211 -20.35 11.97 3.40
C ASP A 211 -20.49 10.45 3.18
N VAL A 212 -19.46 9.67 3.54
CA VAL A 212 -19.47 8.21 3.41
C VAL A 212 -20.10 7.60 4.66
N ASP A 213 -21.15 6.81 4.44
CA ASP A 213 -21.62 5.81 5.41
C ASP A 213 -20.99 4.45 5.05
N PRO A 214 -19.95 4.01 5.79
CA PRO A 214 -19.20 2.83 5.42
C PRO A 214 -19.80 1.52 5.95
N VAL A 215 -21.02 1.54 6.49
CA VAL A 215 -21.70 0.34 7.03
C VAL A 215 -21.79 -0.82 6.02
N ASP A 216 -21.97 -0.50 4.73
CA ASP A 216 -22.08 -1.49 3.65
C ASP A 216 -20.70 -1.96 3.13
N LEU A 217 -19.59 -1.35 3.57
CA LEU A 217 -18.23 -1.74 3.20
C LEU A 217 -17.74 -2.94 4.05
N VAL A 218 -18.58 -3.96 4.17
CA VAL A 218 -18.37 -5.13 5.03
C VAL A 218 -17.13 -5.94 4.67
N ASN A 219 -16.62 -5.84 3.45
CA ASN A 219 -15.41 -6.54 3.01
C ASN A 219 -14.13 -5.70 3.12
N LEU A 220 -14.23 -4.44 3.53
CA LEU A 220 -13.08 -3.54 3.59
C LEU A 220 -12.13 -3.96 4.72
N ARG A 221 -10.88 -4.24 4.34
CA ARG A 221 -9.81 -4.71 5.22
C ARG A 221 -8.72 -3.68 5.39
N GLU A 222 -8.51 -2.84 4.39
CA GLU A 222 -7.47 -1.83 4.40
C GLU A 222 -8.03 -0.46 4.01
N LEU A 223 -7.79 0.52 4.88
CA LEU A 223 -8.13 1.91 4.66
C LEU A 223 -6.90 2.79 4.90
N SER A 224 -6.55 3.61 3.91
CA SER A 224 -5.52 4.65 4.05
C SER A 224 -6.11 6.04 3.79
N MET A 225 -6.00 6.91 4.79
CA MET A 225 -6.53 8.28 4.74
C MET A 225 -5.43 9.33 4.86
N LEU A 226 -5.55 10.40 4.06
CA LEU A 226 -4.61 11.51 3.97
C LEU A 226 -5.22 12.82 4.49
N ASP A 227 -4.36 13.80 4.74
CA ASP A 227 -4.73 15.19 5.06
C ASP A 227 -5.77 15.34 6.19
N ILE A 228 -5.71 14.45 7.19
CA ILE A 228 -6.64 14.46 8.31
C ILE A 228 -6.47 15.74 9.12
N ARG A 229 -7.58 16.44 9.32
CA ARG A 229 -7.67 17.70 10.07
C ARG A 229 -8.21 17.46 11.47
N LYS A 230 -7.80 18.28 12.43
CA LYS A 230 -8.24 18.21 13.84
C LYS A 230 -9.76 18.36 14.00
N SER A 231 -10.39 19.12 13.10
CA SER A 231 -11.84 19.35 13.11
C SER A 231 -12.67 18.18 12.58
N TYR A 232 -12.04 17.17 11.97
CA TYR A 232 -12.73 16.06 11.35
C TYR A 232 -13.00 14.93 12.35
N SER A 233 -14.20 14.35 12.33
CA SER A 233 -14.53 13.18 13.15
C SER A 233 -14.19 11.89 12.41
N LEU A 234 -13.39 11.03 13.03
CA LEU A 234 -13.02 9.71 12.49
C LEU A 234 -13.95 8.58 12.96
N ASN A 235 -15.02 8.91 13.70
CA ASN A 235 -15.88 7.90 14.31
C ASN A 235 -16.61 7.02 13.30
N ASN A 236 -16.83 7.47 12.05
CA ASN A 236 -17.45 6.62 11.04
C ASN A 236 -16.56 5.43 10.61
N ILE A 237 -15.26 5.45 10.91
CA ILE A 237 -14.36 4.31 10.68
C ILE A 237 -14.71 3.15 11.64
N SER A 238 -15.32 3.43 12.80
CA SER A 238 -15.65 2.40 13.80
C SER A 238 -16.70 1.39 13.33
N SER A 239 -17.46 1.68 12.27
CA SER A 239 -18.42 0.73 11.69
C SER A 239 -17.79 -0.28 10.73
N LEU A 240 -16.50 -0.14 10.41
CA LEU A 240 -15.79 -1.08 9.54
C LEU A 240 -15.36 -2.34 10.31
N GLU A 241 -16.27 -3.31 10.41
CA GLU A 241 -16.11 -4.53 11.23
C GLU A 241 -14.93 -5.44 10.82
N ASN A 242 -14.50 -5.39 9.56
CA ASN A 242 -13.46 -6.25 9.01
C ASN A 242 -12.13 -5.55 8.73
N LEU A 243 -12.00 -4.30 9.19
CA LEU A 243 -10.79 -3.51 9.03
C LEU A 243 -9.62 -4.14 9.79
N SER A 244 -8.57 -4.54 9.05
CA SER A 244 -7.36 -5.15 9.60
C SER A 244 -6.14 -4.24 9.51
N THR A 245 -6.15 -3.29 8.57
CA THR A 245 -5.06 -2.33 8.36
C THR A 245 -5.63 -0.92 8.25
N LEU A 246 -5.15 -0.01 9.11
CA LEU A 246 -5.54 1.39 9.11
C LEU A 246 -4.29 2.27 9.05
N THR A 247 -4.26 3.14 8.05
CA THR A 247 -3.20 4.13 7.88
C THR A 247 -3.77 5.52 7.86
N LEU A 248 -3.33 6.38 8.77
CA LEU A 248 -3.81 7.75 8.90
C LEU A 248 -2.64 8.72 8.79
N PHE A 249 -2.78 9.71 7.92
CA PHE A 249 -1.82 10.81 7.78
C PHE A 249 -2.52 12.12 8.14
N CYS A 250 -2.08 12.72 9.24
CA CYS A 250 -2.50 14.05 9.64
C CYS A 250 -1.79 15.11 8.79
N ARG A 251 -2.52 16.18 8.51
CA ARG A 251 -1.99 17.36 7.82
C ARG A 251 -0.92 18.02 8.69
N GLY A 252 0.22 18.38 8.09
CA GLY A 252 1.44 18.73 8.85
C GLY A 252 1.36 20.00 9.72
N ASP A 253 0.42 20.90 9.46
CA ASP A 253 0.13 22.11 10.24
C ASP A 253 -0.92 21.88 11.35
N GLU A 254 -1.42 20.64 11.51
CA GLU A 254 -2.47 20.29 12.46
C GLU A 254 -2.06 19.09 13.35
N SER A 255 -2.96 18.73 14.26
CA SER A 255 -2.90 17.48 15.02
C SER A 255 -4.07 16.57 14.66
N PHE A 256 -3.94 15.28 14.94
CA PHE A 256 -5.05 14.37 14.84
C PHE A 256 -6.24 14.83 15.72
N PRO A 257 -7.49 14.57 15.28
CA PRO A 257 -8.64 14.57 16.17
C PRO A 257 -8.50 13.44 17.21
N SER A 258 -9.49 13.31 18.10
CA SER A 258 -9.53 12.18 19.03
C SER A 258 -9.46 10.83 18.29
N LEU A 259 -8.58 9.95 18.76
CA LEU A 259 -8.34 8.62 18.20
C LEU A 259 -9.06 7.50 18.97
N GLU A 260 -9.95 7.83 19.92
CA GLU A 260 -10.65 6.85 20.77
C GLU A 260 -11.49 5.84 19.98
N PHE A 261 -11.93 6.18 18.77
CA PHE A 261 -12.68 5.27 17.89
C PHE A 261 -11.89 3.99 17.53
N VAL A 262 -10.56 4.04 17.57
CA VAL A 262 -9.67 2.91 17.21
C VAL A 262 -9.98 1.70 18.08
N ASN A 263 -10.39 1.90 19.34
CA ASN A 263 -10.77 0.83 20.26
C ASN A 263 -11.96 -0.01 19.75
N CYS A 264 -12.82 0.56 18.90
CA CYS A 264 -13.95 -0.14 18.30
C CYS A 264 -13.56 -1.03 17.10
N CYS A 265 -12.35 -0.89 16.56
CA CYS A 265 -11.88 -1.67 15.42
C CYS A 265 -11.32 -3.03 15.88
N GLU A 266 -12.18 -3.95 16.32
CA GLU A 266 -11.79 -5.19 17.02
C GLU A 266 -10.86 -6.11 16.20
N LYS A 267 -10.89 -6.06 14.86
CA LYS A 267 -10.04 -6.88 13.98
C LYS A 267 -8.78 -6.16 13.50
N LEU A 268 -8.50 -4.96 14.00
CA LEU A 268 -7.39 -4.14 13.56
C LEU A 268 -6.04 -4.72 13.98
N GLN A 269 -5.25 -5.18 13.00
CA GLN A 269 -3.95 -5.79 13.22
C GLN A 269 -2.79 -4.81 13.03
N LYS A 270 -2.95 -3.84 12.13
CA LYS A 270 -1.89 -2.90 11.74
C LYS A 270 -2.40 -1.47 11.82
N LEU A 271 -1.74 -0.66 12.63
CA LEU A 271 -2.07 0.75 12.79
C LEU A 271 -0.85 1.62 12.50
N TRP A 272 -0.97 2.48 11.49
CA TRP A 272 0.03 3.45 11.10
C TRP A 272 -0.52 4.86 11.27
N LEU A 273 0.11 5.65 12.14
CA LEU A 273 -0.26 7.03 12.42
C LEU A 273 0.91 7.93 12.09
N ARG A 274 0.71 8.84 11.12
CA ARG A 274 1.72 9.85 10.77
C ARG A 274 1.18 11.27 11.00
N GLY A 275 1.88 12.03 11.82
CA GLY A 275 1.56 13.41 12.19
C GLY A 275 1.20 13.55 13.66
N ARG A 276 1.00 14.80 14.12
CA ARG A 276 0.98 15.16 15.54
C ARG A 276 -0.21 14.54 16.27
N ILE A 277 0.05 13.88 17.41
CA ILE A 277 -0.95 13.30 18.30
C ILE A 277 -0.87 14.04 19.63
N GLU A 278 -1.95 14.70 20.05
CA GLU A 278 -1.96 15.41 21.34
C GLU A 278 -1.99 14.44 22.53
N LYS A 279 -2.75 13.35 22.39
CA LYS A 279 -2.87 12.31 23.40
C LYS A 279 -3.21 10.98 22.76
N LEU A 280 -2.54 9.91 23.19
CA LEU A 280 -2.89 8.55 22.76
C LEU A 280 -4.23 8.12 23.38
N PRO A 281 -5.02 7.30 22.68
CA PRO A 281 -6.17 6.61 23.27
C PRO A 281 -5.77 5.83 24.51
N HIS A 282 -6.67 5.78 25.49
CA HIS A 282 -6.47 4.99 26.70
C HIS A 282 -6.55 3.49 26.45
N LEU A 283 -7.31 3.08 25.43
CA LEU A 283 -7.53 1.70 25.05
C LEU A 283 -7.34 1.52 23.55
N PHE A 284 -6.84 0.35 23.20
CA PHE A 284 -6.62 -0.11 21.84
C PHE A 284 -7.15 -1.55 21.74
N PRO A 285 -7.56 -1.98 20.54
CA PRO A 285 -8.02 -3.35 20.35
C PRO A 285 -6.85 -4.32 20.55
N ASN A 286 -7.12 -5.43 21.25
CA ASN A 286 -6.10 -6.45 21.56
C ASN A 286 -5.53 -7.15 20.32
N SER A 287 -6.15 -6.98 19.15
CA SER A 287 -5.74 -7.58 17.87
C SER A 287 -4.52 -6.90 17.23
N ILE A 288 -4.09 -5.73 17.72
CA ILE A 288 -2.95 -5.01 17.15
C ILE A 288 -1.67 -5.84 17.31
N THR A 289 -1.03 -6.11 16.18
CA THR A 289 0.27 -6.80 16.07
C THR A 289 1.37 -5.85 15.61
N ILE A 290 1.00 -4.78 14.92
CA ILE A 290 1.91 -3.81 14.33
C ILE A 290 1.42 -2.40 14.65
N MET A 291 2.29 -1.59 15.26
CA MET A 291 2.05 -0.17 15.47
C MET A 291 3.22 0.66 14.97
N VAL A 292 2.93 1.67 14.15
CA VAL A 292 3.89 2.66 13.68
C VAL A 292 3.38 4.06 14.02
N LEU A 293 4.16 4.79 14.80
CA LEU A 293 3.92 6.19 15.14
C LEU A 293 5.01 7.03 14.48
N GLN A 294 4.64 7.93 13.58
CA GLN A 294 5.58 8.78 12.85
C GLN A 294 5.27 10.27 13.04
N ASN A 295 6.28 11.07 13.38
CA ASN A 295 6.14 12.51 13.58
C ASN A 295 4.97 12.84 14.54
N SER A 296 4.82 12.03 15.60
CA SER A 296 3.68 12.11 16.51
C SER A 296 3.82 13.21 17.56
N GLY A 297 5.04 13.63 17.90
CA GLY A 297 5.26 14.73 18.85
C GLY A 297 4.66 14.48 20.24
N LEU A 298 4.62 13.22 20.69
CA LEU A 298 4.06 12.85 22.00
C LEU A 298 4.93 13.43 23.11
N THR A 299 4.31 14.06 24.10
CA THR A 299 5.01 14.60 25.28
C THR A 299 4.96 13.65 26.48
N GLU A 300 3.95 12.78 26.53
CA GLU A 300 3.82 11.70 27.52
C GLU A 300 4.48 10.42 27.00
N ASP A 301 5.12 9.66 27.89
CA ASP A 301 5.76 8.39 27.54
C ASP A 301 4.72 7.40 26.96
N PRO A 302 4.87 6.95 25.70
CA PRO A 302 3.93 6.01 25.11
C PRO A 302 4.08 4.58 25.64
N MET A 303 5.25 4.21 26.19
CA MET A 303 5.58 2.82 26.52
C MET A 303 4.62 2.15 27.52
N PRO A 304 4.11 2.82 28.56
CA PRO A 304 3.14 2.22 29.47
C PRO A 304 1.84 1.80 28.78
N ILE A 305 1.32 2.61 27.84
CA ILE A 305 0.08 2.29 27.12
C ILE A 305 0.34 1.19 26.09
N LEU A 306 1.39 1.36 25.27
CA LEU A 306 1.70 0.43 24.19
C LEU A 306 2.18 -0.93 24.72
N GLY A 307 2.84 -0.93 25.87
CA GLY A 307 3.33 -2.13 26.55
C GLY A 307 2.24 -3.05 27.08
N MET A 308 1.00 -2.55 27.22
CA MET A 308 -0.16 -3.33 27.63
C MET A 308 -0.79 -4.13 26.47
N LEU A 309 -0.38 -3.89 25.23
CA LEU A 309 -0.93 -4.59 24.07
C LEU A 309 -0.50 -6.06 24.06
N PRO A 310 -1.42 -7.02 24.19
CA PRO A 310 -1.06 -8.42 24.42
C PRO A 310 -0.46 -9.10 23.19
N ASN A 311 -0.77 -8.62 21.98
CA ASN A 311 -0.34 -9.23 20.72
C ASN A 311 0.62 -8.37 19.92
N LEU A 312 1.09 -7.23 20.46
CA LEU A 312 1.98 -6.32 19.74
C LEU A 312 3.34 -7.00 19.52
N ARG A 313 3.68 -7.22 18.26
CA ARG A 313 4.95 -7.83 17.82
C ARG A 313 5.94 -6.80 17.33
N ASN A 314 5.44 -5.77 16.64
CA ASN A 314 6.30 -4.81 16.00
C ASN A 314 5.91 -3.38 16.37
N LEU A 315 6.85 -2.64 16.93
CA LEU A 315 6.67 -1.25 17.32
C LEU A 315 7.72 -0.37 16.65
N ASP A 316 7.25 0.68 16.01
CA ASP A 316 8.09 1.69 15.35
C ASP A 316 7.70 3.08 15.85
N LEU A 317 8.66 3.75 16.49
CA LEU A 317 8.58 5.12 16.96
C LEU A 317 9.55 5.98 16.16
N PHE A 318 9.06 6.65 15.12
CA PHE A 318 9.82 7.56 14.26
C PHE A 318 9.50 9.01 14.59
N ARG A 319 10.42 9.75 15.20
CA ARG A 319 10.16 11.14 15.64
C ARG A 319 8.84 11.25 16.41
N ALA A 320 8.54 10.20 17.18
CA ALA A 320 7.22 9.99 17.75
C ALA A 320 7.08 10.62 19.15
N TYR A 321 8.19 10.79 19.86
CA TYR A 321 8.23 11.20 21.26
C TYR A 321 9.23 12.34 21.46
N GLU A 322 8.79 13.39 22.15
CA GLU A 322 9.56 14.60 22.47
C GLU A 322 10.01 14.67 23.92
N GLY A 323 9.62 13.70 24.76
CA GLY A 323 10.05 13.65 26.15
C GLY A 323 11.44 13.02 26.34
N LYS A 324 11.86 12.96 27.60
CA LYS A 324 13.24 12.65 27.98
C LYS A 324 13.48 11.21 28.42
N GLU A 325 12.43 10.52 28.84
CA GLU A 325 12.55 9.23 29.52
C GLU A 325 11.44 8.31 29.01
N ILE A 326 11.80 7.08 28.68
CA ILE A 326 10.83 6.02 28.39
C ILE A 326 10.99 4.91 29.41
N MET A 327 9.88 4.41 29.93
CA MET A 327 9.83 3.39 30.96
C MET A 327 9.03 2.18 30.50
N CYS A 328 9.67 1.02 30.52
CA CYS A 328 9.03 -0.26 30.24
C CYS A 328 8.89 -1.05 31.55
N SER A 329 7.66 -1.08 32.09
CA SER A 329 7.35 -1.75 33.35
C SER A 329 7.42 -3.27 33.26
N ASP A 330 7.31 -3.94 34.42
CA ASP A 330 7.21 -5.39 34.47
C ASP A 330 6.10 -5.95 33.57
N SER A 331 6.40 -7.05 32.88
CA SER A 331 5.47 -7.72 31.95
C SER A 331 4.93 -6.85 30.80
N SER A 332 5.58 -5.71 30.52
CA SER A 332 5.27 -4.92 29.32
C SER A 332 5.81 -5.64 28.07
N PHE A 333 5.08 -5.52 26.96
CA PHE A 333 5.52 -5.98 25.64
C PHE A 333 5.79 -7.50 25.55
N ASN A 334 4.87 -8.33 26.05
CA ASN A 334 5.05 -9.79 26.16
C ASN A 334 5.22 -10.53 24.82
N GLN A 335 4.81 -9.93 23.70
CA GLN A 335 4.91 -10.52 22.36
C GLN A 335 5.82 -9.72 21.41
N LEU A 336 6.50 -8.68 21.91
CA LEU A 336 7.28 -7.78 21.05
C LEU A 336 8.54 -8.46 20.55
N GLU A 337 8.67 -8.54 19.22
CA GLU A 337 9.79 -9.13 18.50
C GLU A 337 10.70 -8.05 17.92
N PHE A 338 10.14 -6.91 17.49
CA PHE A 338 10.90 -5.84 16.86
C PHE A 338 10.53 -4.46 17.41
N LEU A 339 11.56 -3.73 17.86
CA LEU A 339 11.43 -2.34 18.33
C LEU A 339 12.33 -1.41 17.50
N ILE A 340 11.76 -0.33 16.97
CA ILE A 340 12.51 0.74 16.30
C ILE A 340 12.26 2.05 17.02
N LEU A 341 13.33 2.65 17.54
CA LEU A 341 13.39 4.00 18.09
C LEU A 341 14.23 4.84 17.13
N TYR A 342 13.60 5.75 16.41
CA TYR A 342 14.27 6.58 15.42
C TYR A 342 13.99 8.06 15.61
N GLY A 343 15.02 8.90 15.62
CA GLY A 343 14.83 10.35 15.61
C GLY A 343 14.20 10.87 16.90
N LEU A 344 14.47 10.22 18.04
CA LEU A 344 13.97 10.63 19.35
C LEU A 344 14.96 11.61 19.98
N GLU A 345 15.01 12.83 19.46
CA GLU A 345 16.07 13.81 19.74
C GLU A 345 16.25 14.12 21.24
N ASN A 346 15.15 14.22 21.99
CA ASN A 346 15.17 14.59 23.41
C ASN A 346 15.35 13.40 24.36
N LEU A 347 15.34 12.17 23.85
CA LEU A 347 15.38 10.98 24.69
C LEU A 347 16.76 10.87 25.36
N GLU A 348 16.78 10.91 26.68
CA GLU A 348 18.00 10.84 27.49
C GLU A 348 18.15 9.50 28.22
N ARG A 349 17.02 8.90 28.66
CA ARG A 349 17.00 7.66 29.44
C ARG A 349 16.00 6.66 28.89
N TRP A 350 16.40 5.39 28.93
CA TRP A 350 15.55 4.26 28.64
C TRP A 350 15.62 3.28 29.80
N ASP A 351 14.57 3.26 30.62
CA ASP A 351 14.47 2.38 31.77
C ASP A 351 13.70 1.11 31.39
N LEU A 352 14.41 -0.02 31.39
CA LEU A 352 13.89 -1.32 31.00
C LEU A 352 14.01 -2.29 32.19
N VAL A 353 12.87 -2.72 32.73
CA VAL A 353 12.86 -3.76 33.76
C VAL A 353 13.19 -5.13 33.14
N THR A 354 13.91 -5.97 33.88
CA THR A 354 14.46 -7.25 33.39
C THR A 354 13.43 -8.19 32.76
N SER A 355 12.15 -8.10 33.15
CA SER A 355 11.07 -8.96 32.65
C SER A 355 10.40 -8.47 31.35
N ALA A 356 10.64 -7.22 30.92
CA ALA A 356 9.97 -6.62 29.77
C ALA A 356 10.48 -7.17 28.42
N MET A 357 9.65 -7.18 27.38
CA MET A 357 10.06 -7.57 26.00
C MET A 357 10.76 -8.95 25.90
N PRO A 358 10.27 -10.04 26.50
CA PRO A 358 10.98 -11.32 26.60
C PRO A 358 11.29 -11.99 25.25
N LEU A 359 10.57 -11.64 24.17
CA LEU A 359 10.69 -12.25 22.84
C LEU A 359 11.41 -11.36 21.82
N ILE A 360 12.09 -10.29 22.27
CA ILE A 360 12.76 -9.35 21.38
C ILE A 360 13.81 -10.07 20.52
N LYS A 361 13.72 -9.89 19.21
CA LYS A 361 14.62 -10.45 18.19
C LYS A 361 15.49 -9.36 17.57
N GLY A 362 14.92 -8.18 17.33
CA GLY A 362 15.63 -7.07 16.68
C GLY A 362 15.33 -5.71 17.28
N LEU A 363 16.34 -4.86 17.34
CA LEU A 363 16.30 -3.51 17.87
C LEU A 363 16.92 -2.52 16.87
N GLY A 364 16.21 -1.47 16.50
CA GLY A 364 16.76 -0.33 15.78
C GLY A 364 16.79 0.89 16.68
N VAL A 365 17.97 1.40 17.02
CA VAL A 365 18.13 2.71 17.68
C VAL A 365 19.03 3.57 16.81
N ASP A 366 18.48 4.60 16.21
CA ASP A 366 19.23 5.49 15.31
C ASP A 366 18.68 6.91 15.37
N ASP A 367 19.54 7.91 15.15
CA ASP A 367 19.21 9.34 15.28
C ASP A 367 18.62 9.71 16.67
N CYS A 368 19.17 9.12 17.75
CA CYS A 368 18.82 9.41 19.15
C CYS A 368 20.05 10.01 19.89
N PRO A 369 20.49 11.23 19.55
CA PRO A 369 21.81 11.76 19.95
C PRO A 369 21.99 11.98 21.45
N ASN A 370 20.90 12.16 22.22
CA ASN A 370 20.96 12.42 23.65
C ASN A 370 20.79 11.17 24.52
N LEU A 371 20.53 10.00 23.92
CA LEU A 371 20.32 8.76 24.66
C LEU A 371 21.65 8.32 25.25
N LYS A 372 21.75 8.34 26.59
CA LYS A 372 23.02 8.13 27.30
C LYS A 372 23.50 6.69 27.22
N GLU A 373 22.59 5.75 27.35
CA GLU A 373 22.89 4.33 27.34
C GLU A 373 21.69 3.51 26.87
N ILE A 374 21.98 2.45 26.11
CA ILE A 374 21.01 1.39 25.79
C ILE A 374 21.05 0.37 26.93
N PRO A 375 19.90 -0.09 27.46
CA PRO A 375 19.86 -1.09 28.53
C PRO A 375 20.74 -2.30 28.22
N GLU A 376 21.49 -2.81 29.20
CA GLU A 376 22.47 -3.89 29.00
C GLU A 376 21.91 -5.09 28.25
N ARG A 377 20.70 -5.54 28.60
CA ARG A 377 20.03 -6.67 27.94
C ARG A 377 19.75 -6.45 26.44
N MET A 378 19.66 -5.20 26.01
CA MET A 378 19.39 -4.83 24.63
C MET A 378 20.66 -4.73 23.78
N LYS A 379 21.85 -4.73 24.38
CA LYS A 379 23.12 -4.61 23.65
C LYS A 379 23.45 -5.84 22.80
N ASP A 380 22.93 -7.01 23.17
CA ASP A 380 23.14 -8.28 22.46
C ASP A 380 22.04 -8.60 21.41
N VAL A 381 21.02 -7.74 21.28
CA VAL A 381 19.91 -7.93 20.33
C VAL A 381 20.35 -7.55 18.90
N GLU A 382 19.85 -8.26 17.89
CA GLU A 382 20.19 -7.99 16.48
C GLU A 382 19.82 -6.55 16.10
N LEU A 383 20.78 -5.80 15.54
CA LEU A 383 20.56 -4.40 15.16
C LEU A 383 19.89 -4.29 13.79
N LEU A 384 18.72 -3.66 13.78
CA LEU A 384 17.95 -3.38 12.56
C LEU A 384 18.29 -2.01 11.98
N LYS A 385 18.40 -1.95 10.65
CA LYS A 385 18.42 -0.68 9.92
C LYS A 385 17.03 -0.36 9.41
N ARG A 386 16.59 0.88 9.60
CA ARG A 386 15.37 1.38 9.00
C ARG A 386 15.65 1.88 7.58
N ASN A 387 14.96 1.35 6.58
CA ASN A 387 15.03 1.87 5.21
C ASN A 387 14.04 3.03 5.02
N TYR A 388 14.54 4.26 4.88
CA TYR A 388 13.75 5.50 4.83
C TYR A 388 12.93 5.72 3.55
N ASN A 389 13.09 4.90 2.51
CA ASN A 389 12.67 5.24 1.15
C ASN A 389 11.30 4.69 0.72
N LYS A 390 10.56 4.00 1.59
CA LYS A 390 9.39 3.22 1.14
C LYS A 390 8.22 3.22 2.12
N TRP A 391 7.55 4.36 2.28
CA TRP A 391 6.14 4.43 2.71
C TRP A 391 5.44 5.61 2.04
#